data_AF-A0A2S7VY88-F1
#
_entry.id   AF-A0A2S7VY88-F1
#
_cell.length_a   1.000
_cell.length_b   1.000
_cell.length_c   1.000
_cell.angle_alpha   90.00
_cell.angle_beta   90.00
_cell.angle_gamma   90.00
#
_symmetry.space_group_name_H-M   'P 1'
#
loop_
_entity.id
_entity.type
_entity.pdbx_description
1 polymer ?
#
loop_
_entity_poly.entity_id
_entity_poly.type
_entity_poly.pdbx_seq_one_letter_code
_entity_poly.pdbx_strand_id
1 'polypeptide(L)'
;MTSLYVVVFALLLTVAQLLFLLRKYKKKIQELQSTYVESSTTAEEADLQVNLVRTSTDDMAYFKSENDRILFLLLEVDGKRRNQLLGITSEMYEDEDAAKKWYKSLSNKVHPDKNDDPRAAEAFDKLKQLYNKVTY
;
A
#
# COMPACT_ATOMS: atom_id res chain seq x y z
N MET A 1 -31.63 -30.99 -36.77
CA MET A 1 -30.58 -31.34 -35.77
C MET A 1 -29.21 -30.72 -36.07
N THR A 2 -28.83 -30.48 -37.33
CA THR A 2 -27.52 -29.88 -37.70
C THR A 2 -27.40 -28.37 -37.42
N SER A 3 -28.47 -27.60 -37.66
CA SER A 3 -28.45 -26.13 -37.49
C SER A 3 -28.18 -25.68 -36.04
N LEU A 4 -28.71 -26.40 -35.04
CA LEU A 4 -28.46 -26.09 -33.63
C LEU A 4 -27.00 -26.32 -33.23
N TYR A 5 -26.38 -27.40 -33.72
CA TYR A 5 -24.97 -27.70 -33.49
C TYR A 5 -24.05 -26.63 -34.07
N VAL A 6 -24.37 -26.09 -35.25
CA VAL A 6 -23.58 -25.03 -35.88
C VAL A 6 -23.61 -23.75 -35.04
N VAL A 7 -24.77 -23.39 -34.47
CA VAL A 7 -24.90 -22.21 -33.60
C VAL A 7 -24.18 -22.39 -32.28
N VAL A 8 -24.30 -23.56 -31.64
CA VAL A 8 -23.59 -23.88 -30.40
C VAL A 8 -22.08 -23.88 -30.62
N PHE A 9 -21.62 -24.44 -31.75
CA PHE A 9 -20.20 -24.44 -32.11
C PHE A 9 -19.68 -23.02 -32.35
N ALA A 10 -20.45 -22.16 -33.03
CA ALA A 10 -20.09 -20.76 -33.21
C ALA A 10 -19.98 -19.99 -31.88
N LEU A 11 -20.88 -20.24 -30.92
CA LEU A 11 -20.81 -19.65 -29.58
C LEU A 11 -19.61 -20.14 -28.78
N LEU A 12 -19.25 -21.42 -28.90
CA LEU A 12 -18.06 -21.96 -28.25
C LEU A 12 -16.77 -21.35 -28.81
N LEU A 13 -16.73 -21.07 -30.11
CA LEU A 13 -15.60 -20.40 -30.75
C LEU A 13 -15.45 -18.95 -30.27
N THR A 14 -16.54 -18.18 -30.13
CA THR A 14 -16.46 -16.79 -29.64
C THR A 14 -16.04 -16.74 -28.18
N VAL A 15 -16.53 -17.66 -27.35
CA VAL A 15 -16.09 -17.80 -25.95
C VAL A 15 -14.62 -18.19 -25.87
N ALA A 16 -14.17 -19.13 -26.69
CA ALA A 16 -12.76 -19.52 -26.76
C ALA A 16 -11.85 -18.34 -27.17
N GLN A 17 -12.29 -17.53 -28.12
CA GLN A 17 -11.56 -16.35 -28.59
C GLN A 17 -11.49 -15.24 -27.53
N LEU A 18 -12.56 -15.05 -26.75
CA LEU A 18 -12.58 -14.15 -25.61
C LEU A 18 -11.64 -14.63 -24.49
N LEU A 19 -11.67 -15.93 -24.15
CA LEU A 19 -10.76 -16.52 -23.17
C LEU A 19 -9.28 -16.42 -23.60
N PHE A 20 -9.01 -16.55 -24.89
CA PHE A 20 -7.67 -16.36 -25.45
C PHE A 20 -7.17 -14.93 -25.28
N LEU A 21 -8.04 -13.94 -25.52
CA LEU A 21 -7.72 -12.53 -25.29
C LEU A 21 -7.45 -12.25 -23.81
N LEU A 22 -8.29 -12.76 -22.90
CA LEU A 22 -8.08 -12.62 -21.46
C LEU A 22 -6.73 -13.19 -21.01
N ARG A 23 -6.34 -14.36 -21.53
CA ARG A 23 -5.00 -14.95 -21.29
C ARG A 23 -3.87 -14.06 -21.80
N LYS A 24 -4.03 -13.47 -22.99
CA LYS A 24 -3.04 -12.57 -23.58
C LYS A 24 -2.88 -11.27 -22.78
N TYR A 25 -3.99 -10.66 -22.35
CA TYR A 25 -3.96 -9.47 -21.51
C TYR A 25 -3.37 -9.76 -20.13
N LYS A 26 -3.69 -10.90 -19.52
CA LYS A 26 -3.07 -11.34 -18.25
C LYS A 26 -1.56 -11.47 -18.38
N LYS A 27 -1.07 -12.08 -19.47
CA LYS A 27 0.37 -12.21 -19.73
C LYS A 27 1.06 -10.86 -19.91
N LYS A 28 0.43 -9.92 -20.65
CA LYS A 28 0.96 -8.57 -20.84
C LYS A 28 0.99 -7.75 -19.54
N ILE A 29 -0.02 -7.89 -18.67
CA ILE A 29 -0.03 -7.27 -17.33
C ILE A 29 1.11 -7.82 -16.48
N GLN A 30 1.36 -9.13 -16.55
CA GLN A 30 2.45 -9.78 -15.83
C GLN A 30 3.84 -9.38 -16.37
N GLU A 31 3.99 -9.20 -17.68
CA GLU A 31 5.20 -8.66 -18.31
C GLU A 31 5.44 -7.20 -17.91
N LEU A 32 4.40 -6.37 -17.85
CA LEU A 32 4.51 -5.00 -17.36
C LEU A 32 4.88 -4.93 -15.88
N GLN A 33 4.36 -5.86 -15.06
CA GLN A 33 4.75 -6.00 -13.66
C GLN A 33 6.18 -6.51 -13.52
N SER A 34 6.63 -7.48 -14.31
CA SER A 34 8.02 -7.97 -14.26
C SER A 34 9.01 -6.93 -14.77
N THR A 35 8.70 -6.18 -15.83
CA THR A 35 9.54 -5.08 -16.32
C THR A 35 9.64 -3.91 -15.34
N TYR A 36 8.55 -3.63 -14.60
CA TYR A 36 8.56 -2.65 -13.51
C TYR A 36 9.42 -3.14 -12.32
N VAL A 37 9.36 -4.43 -11.99
CA VAL A 37 10.13 -5.05 -10.91
C VAL A 37 11.61 -5.18 -11.28
N GLU A 38 11.97 -5.54 -12.52
CA GLU A 38 13.37 -5.72 -12.95
C GLU A 38 14.15 -4.41 -13.04
N SER A 39 13.47 -3.29 -13.31
CA SER A 39 14.08 -1.94 -13.24
C SER A 39 14.33 -1.46 -11.81
N SER A 40 13.77 -2.14 -10.81
CA SER A 40 13.79 -1.71 -9.41
C SER A 40 14.51 -2.70 -8.47
N THR A 41 14.51 -4.01 -8.70
CA THR A 41 14.88 -4.95 -7.61
C THR A 41 16.37 -5.23 -7.38
N THR A 42 17.30 -5.03 -8.32
CA THR A 42 18.70 -5.46 -8.09
C THR A 42 19.61 -4.42 -7.41
N ALA A 43 19.19 -3.16 -7.32
CA ALA A 43 19.92 -2.11 -6.58
C ALA A 43 19.17 -1.61 -5.33
N GLU A 44 17.86 -1.88 -5.23
CA GLU A 44 16.96 -1.15 -4.33
C GLU A 44 16.74 -1.88 -2.99
N GLU A 45 16.92 -3.20 -2.86
CA GLU A 45 16.73 -3.88 -1.57
C GLU A 45 17.85 -3.56 -0.53
N ALA A 46 19.08 -3.30 -1.00
CA ALA A 46 20.17 -2.80 -0.14
C ALA A 46 20.09 -1.28 0.04
N ASP A 47 19.63 -0.54 -0.98
CA ASP A 47 19.46 0.92 -0.92
C ASP A 47 18.20 1.34 -0.16
N LEU A 48 17.16 0.51 -0.03
CA LEU A 48 15.93 0.83 0.71
C LEU A 48 16.14 0.85 2.22
N GLN A 49 16.90 -0.10 2.76
CA GLN A 49 17.27 -0.05 4.19
C GLN A 49 18.19 1.14 4.47
N VAL A 50 19.10 1.44 3.54
CA VAL A 50 19.99 2.59 3.62
C VAL A 50 19.23 3.92 3.43
N ASN A 51 18.22 3.99 2.56
CA ASN A 51 17.41 5.19 2.32
C ASN A 51 16.36 5.43 3.41
N LEU A 52 15.73 4.40 4.00
CA LEU A 52 14.88 4.59 5.18
C LEU A 52 15.70 5.14 6.37
N VAL A 53 16.93 4.63 6.54
CA VAL A 53 17.85 5.11 7.59
C VAL A 53 18.36 6.52 7.27
N ARG A 54 18.70 6.84 6.02
CA ARG A 54 19.12 8.20 5.62
C ARG A 54 17.98 9.21 5.67
N THR A 55 16.78 8.87 5.20
CA THR A 55 15.59 9.75 5.28
C THR A 55 15.15 9.96 6.73
N SER A 56 15.18 8.95 7.59
CA SER A 56 14.88 9.16 9.02
C SER A 56 15.86 10.10 9.73
N THR A 57 17.13 10.15 9.32
CA THR A 57 18.10 11.10 9.88
C THR A 57 18.05 12.50 9.26
N ASP A 58 17.73 12.62 7.96
CA ASP A 58 17.76 13.88 7.22
C ASP A 58 16.39 14.59 7.22
N ASP A 59 15.28 13.85 7.29
CA ASP A 59 13.92 14.40 7.41
C ASP A 59 13.75 15.14 8.75
N MET A 60 14.43 14.70 9.81
CA MET A 60 14.44 15.37 11.11
C MET A 60 15.03 16.79 11.06
N ALA A 61 15.74 17.16 9.98
CA ALA A 61 16.16 18.54 9.77
C ALA A 61 14.98 19.46 9.38
N TYR A 62 13.91 18.91 8.81
CA TYR A 62 12.73 19.65 8.35
C TYR A 62 11.56 19.61 9.34
N PHE A 63 11.56 18.67 10.30
CA PHE A 63 10.52 18.53 11.30
C PHE A 63 11.02 18.88 12.70
N LYS A 64 10.18 19.52 13.52
CA LYS A 64 10.55 19.89 14.90
C LYS A 64 10.70 18.68 15.81
N SER A 65 9.93 17.61 15.53
CA SER A 65 9.98 16.35 16.25
C SER A 65 9.50 15.20 15.38
N GLU A 66 9.77 13.97 15.81
CA GLU A 66 9.21 12.78 15.17
C GLU A 66 7.68 12.76 15.24
N ASN A 67 7.07 13.33 16.30
CA ASN A 67 5.62 13.43 16.40
C ASN A 67 5.06 14.32 15.29
N ASP A 68 5.67 15.49 15.06
CA ASP A 68 5.28 16.42 13.99
C ASP A 68 5.43 15.79 12.60
N ARG A 69 6.49 14.98 12.41
CA ARG A 69 6.68 14.18 11.20
C ARG A 69 5.53 13.21 10.99
N ILE A 70 5.15 12.44 12.03
CA ILE A 70 4.04 11.48 11.91
C ILE A 70 2.71 12.21 11.67
N LEU A 71 2.46 13.34 12.34
CA LEU A 71 1.28 14.19 12.08
C LEU A 71 1.24 14.60 10.61
N PHE A 72 2.34 15.13 10.07
CA PHE A 72 2.45 15.51 8.67
C PHE A 72 2.16 14.33 7.74
N LEU A 73 2.76 13.17 8.00
CA LEU A 73 2.53 11.96 7.19
C LEU A 73 1.07 11.51 7.20
N LEU A 74 0.38 11.62 8.34
CA LEU A 74 -1.03 11.25 8.45
C LEU A 74 -1.94 12.23 7.71
N LEU A 75 -1.64 13.53 7.76
CA LEU A 75 -2.50 14.59 7.24
C LEU A 75 -2.28 14.86 5.75
N GLU A 76 -1.02 14.98 5.32
CA GLU A 76 -0.64 15.55 4.02
C GLU A 76 -0.19 14.49 2.99
N VAL A 77 0.17 13.29 3.45
CA VAL A 77 0.67 12.22 2.57
C VAL A 77 -0.39 11.14 2.41
N ASP A 78 -0.63 10.73 1.17
CA ASP A 78 -1.64 9.73 0.84
C ASP A 78 -1.08 8.44 0.23
N GLY A 79 -1.93 7.41 0.26
CA GLY A 79 -1.73 6.16 -0.45
C GLY A 79 -0.51 5.34 -0.01
N LYS A 80 0.14 4.69 -1.00
CA LYS A 80 1.25 3.76 -0.77
C LYS A 80 2.45 4.43 -0.10
N ARG A 81 2.75 5.68 -0.46
CA ARG A 81 3.89 6.43 0.10
C ARG A 81 3.72 6.67 1.59
N ARG A 82 2.53 7.10 2.04
CA ARG A 82 2.23 7.23 3.47
C ARG A 82 2.42 5.90 4.19
N ASN A 83 1.83 4.84 3.64
CA ASN A 83 1.88 3.52 4.26
C ASN A 83 3.33 3.03 4.44
N GLN A 84 4.18 3.23 3.44
CA GLN A 84 5.61 2.93 3.51
C GLN A 84 6.32 3.76 4.59
N LEU A 85 6.08 5.07 4.63
CA LEU A 85 6.73 5.98 5.59
C LEU A 85 6.25 5.78 7.04
N LEU A 86 5.01 5.31 7.22
CA LEU A 86 4.44 4.93 8.52
C LEU A 86 4.78 3.48 8.92
N GLY A 87 5.50 2.73 8.07
CA GLY A 87 5.91 1.36 8.35
C GLY A 87 4.78 0.34 8.35
N ILE A 88 3.72 0.55 7.56
CA ILE A 88 2.67 -0.45 7.35
C ILE A 88 3.22 -1.56 6.45
N THR A 89 3.30 -2.78 6.98
CA THR A 89 3.77 -3.97 6.26
C THR A 89 2.60 -4.86 5.85
N SER A 90 2.83 -5.76 4.88
CA SER A 90 1.81 -6.75 4.46
C SER A 90 1.42 -7.71 5.59
N GLU A 91 2.36 -8.02 6.47
CA GLU A 91 2.15 -8.91 7.63
C GLU A 91 1.04 -8.41 8.56
N MET A 92 0.86 -7.08 8.67
CA MET A 92 -0.17 -6.50 9.52
C MET A 92 -1.59 -6.77 9.03
N TYR A 93 -1.79 -7.14 7.77
CA TYR A 93 -3.11 -7.53 7.24
C TYR A 93 -3.48 -8.97 7.60
N GLU A 94 -2.49 -9.79 7.94
CA GLU A 94 -2.67 -11.20 8.30
C GLU A 94 -2.60 -11.42 9.81
N ASP A 95 -1.81 -10.59 10.52
CA ASP A 95 -1.63 -10.62 11.96
C ASP A 95 -2.20 -9.36 12.64
N GLU A 96 -3.36 -9.53 13.28
CA GLU A 96 -4.04 -8.48 14.04
C GLU A 96 -3.19 -7.95 15.21
N ASP A 97 -2.38 -8.79 15.84
CA ASP A 97 -1.51 -8.36 16.95
C ASP A 97 -0.37 -7.44 16.43
N ALA A 98 0.15 -7.73 15.24
CA ALA A 98 1.12 -6.86 14.58
C ALA A 98 0.50 -5.48 14.25
N ALA A 99 -0.70 -5.46 13.67
CA ALA A 99 -1.43 -4.22 13.39
C ALA A 99 -1.71 -3.42 14.66
N LYS A 100 -2.12 -4.09 15.74
CA LYS A 100 -2.43 -3.45 17.03
C LYS A 100 -1.20 -2.87 17.70
N LYS A 101 -0.05 -3.56 17.64
CA LYS A 101 1.23 -3.03 18.12
C LYS A 101 1.64 -1.78 17.35
N TRP A 102 1.54 -1.83 16.02
CA TRP A 102 1.81 -0.67 15.15
C TRP A 102 0.90 0.51 15.51
N TYR A 103 -0.42 0.30 15.58
CA TYR A 103 -1.38 1.33 15.93
C TYR A 103 -1.12 1.95 17.31
N LYS A 104 -0.86 1.12 18.33
CA LYS A 104 -0.54 1.60 19.68
C LYS A 104 0.74 2.41 19.71
N SER A 105 1.75 2.03 18.92
CA SER A 105 3.02 2.75 18.83
C SER A 105 2.83 4.16 18.28
N LEU A 106 2.05 4.32 17.21
CA LEU A 106 1.75 5.62 16.62
C LEU A 106 0.78 6.44 17.47
N SER A 107 -0.26 5.80 18.02
CA SER A 107 -1.25 6.45 18.88
C SER A 107 -0.62 7.16 20.07
N ASN A 108 0.40 6.55 20.69
CA ASN A 108 1.10 7.17 21.81
C ASN A 108 1.90 8.43 21.42
N LYS A 109 2.36 8.50 20.16
CA LYS A 109 3.14 9.61 19.63
C LYS A 109 2.25 10.76 19.17
N VAL A 110 1.09 10.46 18.57
CA VAL A 110 0.21 11.48 17.96
C VAL A 110 -1.07 11.75 18.76
N HIS A 111 -1.18 11.23 19.99
CA HIS A 111 -2.35 11.45 20.82
C HIS A 111 -2.62 12.95 21.02
N PRO A 112 -3.86 13.45 20.84
CA PRO A 112 -4.18 14.86 20.98
C PRO A 112 -3.82 15.41 22.37
N ASP A 113 -4.09 14.68 23.45
CA ASP A 113 -3.74 15.13 24.81
C ASP A 113 -2.23 15.33 25.07
N LYS A 114 -1.38 14.78 24.21
CA LYS A 114 0.09 14.86 24.35
C LYS A 114 0.75 15.80 23.33
N ASN A 115 -0.02 16.30 22.36
CA ASN A 115 0.50 17.15 21.29
C ASN A 115 -0.34 18.41 21.21
N ASP A 116 0.32 19.56 21.38
CA ASP A 116 -0.36 20.86 21.36
C ASP A 116 -0.77 21.32 19.94
N ASP A 117 -0.46 20.55 18.89
CA ASP A 117 -0.91 20.88 17.52
C ASP A 117 -2.43 20.69 17.41
N PRO A 118 -3.19 21.72 16.99
CA PRO A 118 -4.64 21.65 16.88
C PRO A 118 -5.13 20.58 15.90
N ARG A 119 -4.27 20.13 14.98
CA ARG A 119 -4.56 19.08 14.00
C ARG A 119 -4.25 17.67 14.52
N ALA A 120 -3.73 17.54 15.74
CA ALA A 120 -3.45 16.23 16.34
C ALA A 120 -4.70 15.35 16.43
N ALA A 121 -5.87 15.95 16.74
CA ALA A 121 -7.14 15.24 16.74
C ALA A 121 -7.50 14.68 15.35
N GLU A 122 -7.37 15.49 14.30
CA GLU A 122 -7.61 15.07 12.92
C GLU A 122 -6.63 13.96 12.50
N ALA A 123 -5.34 14.13 12.82
CA ALA A 123 -4.32 13.13 12.52
C ALA A 123 -4.61 11.79 13.22
N PHE A 124 -5.05 11.85 14.48
CA PHE A 124 -5.43 10.66 15.25
C PHE A 124 -6.64 9.95 14.64
N ASP A 125 -7.64 10.69 14.18
CA ASP A 125 -8.80 10.11 13.47
C ASP A 125 -8.38 9.46 12.15
N LYS A 126 -7.47 10.07 11.38
CA LYS A 126 -6.89 9.45 10.18
C LYS A 126 -6.12 8.17 10.52
N LEU A 127 -5.35 8.15 11.61
CA LEU A 127 -4.67 6.95 12.09
C LEU A 127 -5.66 5.83 12.42
N LYS A 128 -6.78 6.14 13.09
CA LYS A 128 -7.83 5.18 13.39
C LYS A 128 -8.48 4.62 12.12
N GLN A 129 -8.73 5.46 11.13
CA GLN A 129 -9.24 5.01 9.83
C GLN A 129 -8.25 4.08 9.12
N LEU A 130 -6.95 4.37 9.21
CA LEU A 130 -5.92 3.50 8.63
C LEU A 130 -5.86 2.15 9.32
N TYR A 131 -5.89 2.13 10.65
CA TYR A 131 -5.94 0.90 11.41
C TYR A 131 -7.14 0.02 11.00
N ASN A 132 -8.32 0.63 10.90
CA ASN A 132 -9.50 -0.10 10.45
C ASN A 132 -9.32 -0.70 9.04
N LYS A 133 -8.65 -0.01 8.11
CA LYS A 133 -8.38 -0.54 6.76
C LYS A 133 -7.35 -1.67 6.73
N VAL A 134 -6.52 -1.79 7.78
CA VAL A 134 -5.55 -2.88 7.91
C VAL A 134 -6.21 -4.12 8.50
N THR A 135 -7.20 -3.94 9.39
CA THR A 135 -7.86 -5.05 10.10
C THR A 135 -9.21 -5.49 9.53
N TYR A 136 -9.84 -4.71 8.63
CA TYR A 136 -11.14 -4.98 8.00
C TYR A 136 -11.06 -4.95 6.47
#